data_AF-A0A7W8RQ43-F1
#
_entry.id   AF-A0A7W8RQ43-F1
#
_cell.length_a   1.000
_cell.length_b   1.000
_cell.length_c   1.000
_cell.angle_alpha   90.00
_cell.angle_beta   90.00
_cell.angle_gamma   90.00
#
_symmetry.space_group_name_H-M   'P 1'
#
loop_
_entity.id
_entity.type
_entity.pdbx_description
1 polymer ?
#
loop_
_entity_poly.entity_id
_entity_poly.type
_entity_poly.pdbx_seq_one_letter_code
_entity_poly.pdbx_strand_id
1 'polypeptide(L)'
;MRIFHWSIVGLVIGAYVTSRYNWMTWHVRLGQLTLTLLIFRILLGFWGSETARFRRFLVRPSSALVYARRFFSCAGTTHVGHTPAGGWMVVLLILLMSMQVLTGLYAYNDVAQVGPLFGIFSGDTSNMLVSVHGLLFTILMTCVTIHIAVIALYRIVKRQDLVRPMTTGIQYLPPGFRKPRMIRASRAFSLFLCSVVIATLISQL
;
A
#
# COMPACT_ATOMS: atom_id res chain seq x y z
N MET A 1 10.36 3.67 3.68
CA MET A 1 9.24 2.76 3.96
C MET A 1 8.31 3.27 5.03
N ARG A 2 8.80 3.67 6.21
CA ARG A 2 7.93 4.22 7.27
C ARG A 2 7.19 5.48 6.84
N ILE A 3 7.91 6.48 6.33
CA ILE A 3 7.32 7.73 5.83
C ILE A 3 6.25 7.41 4.78
N PHE A 4 6.59 6.62 3.75
CA PHE A 4 5.63 6.14 2.77
C PHE A 4 4.38 5.50 3.40
N HIS A 5 4.53 4.56 4.32
CA HIS A 5 3.40 3.87 4.96
C HIS A 5 2.48 4.85 5.70
N TRP A 6 3.05 5.70 6.56
CA TRP A 6 2.26 6.67 7.33
C TRP A 6 1.67 7.77 6.45
N SER A 7 2.37 8.18 5.39
CA SER A 7 1.82 9.08 4.37
C SER A 7 0.61 8.45 3.68
N ILE A 8 0.68 7.18 3.27
CA ILE A 8 -0.46 6.46 2.69
C ILE A 8 -1.63 6.39 3.66
N VAL A 9 -1.40 6.06 4.94
CA VAL A 9 -2.47 6.03 5.95
C VAL A 9 -3.16 7.39 6.05
N GLY A 10 -2.37 8.48 6.13
CA GLY A 10 -2.91 9.84 6.17
C GLY A 10 -3.67 10.23 4.89
N LEU A 11 -3.15 9.86 3.71
CA LEU A 11 -3.79 10.13 2.43
C LEU A 11 -5.11 9.37 2.27
N VAL A 12 -5.18 8.09 2.68
CA VAL A 12 -6.42 7.29 2.62
C VAL A 12 -7.49 7.88 3.54
N ILE A 13 -7.11 8.26 4.77
CA ILE A 13 -8.03 8.92 5.71
C ILE A 13 -8.50 10.26 5.13
N GLY A 14 -7.59 11.09 4.62
CA GLY A 14 -7.92 12.36 3.99
C GLY A 14 -8.82 12.20 2.77
N ALA A 15 -8.56 11.21 1.91
CA ALA A 15 -9.37 10.90 0.74
C ALA A 15 -10.79 10.49 1.13
N TYR A 16 -10.93 9.64 2.16
CA TYR A 16 -12.24 9.26 2.69
C TYR A 16 -13.02 10.45 3.24
N VAL A 17 -12.37 11.28 4.08
CA VAL A 17 -12.98 12.47 4.67
C VAL A 17 -13.42 13.46 3.59
N THR A 18 -12.53 13.79 2.65
CA THR A 18 -12.83 14.71 1.55
C THR A 18 -13.96 14.21 0.66
N SER A 19 -14.04 12.89 0.40
CA SER A 19 -15.18 12.29 -0.30
C SER A 19 -16.48 12.45 0.49
N ARG A 20 -16.46 12.18 1.81
CA ARG A 20 -17.64 12.26 2.68
C ARG A 20 -18.22 13.69 2.78
N TYR A 21 -17.38 14.70 2.75
CA TYR A 21 -17.78 16.12 2.75
C TYR A 21 -17.95 16.72 1.35
N ASN A 22 -17.90 15.90 0.29
CA ASN A 22 -18.00 16.32 -1.10
C ASN A 22 -16.93 17.36 -1.54
N TRP A 23 -15.75 17.35 -0.91
CA TRP A 23 -14.60 18.17 -1.26
C TRP A 23 -13.80 17.53 -2.39
N MET A 24 -14.43 17.42 -3.56
CA MET A 24 -13.98 16.54 -4.62
C MET A 24 -12.64 16.96 -5.24
N THR A 25 -12.34 18.26 -5.32
CA THR A 25 -11.02 18.76 -5.74
C THR A 25 -9.90 18.24 -4.85
N TRP A 26 -10.13 18.20 -3.53
CA TRP A 26 -9.15 17.68 -2.59
C TRP A 26 -9.06 16.17 -2.65
N HIS A 27 -10.19 15.48 -2.83
CA HIS A 27 -10.20 14.03 -3.02
C HIS A 27 -9.32 13.60 -4.20
N VAL A 28 -9.47 14.27 -5.36
CA VAL A 28 -8.65 14.00 -6.56
C VAL A 28 -7.16 14.27 -6.30
N ARG A 29 -6.82 15.41 -5.68
CA ARG A 29 -5.42 15.74 -5.35
C ARG A 29 -4.79 14.68 -4.43
N LEU A 30 -5.52 14.22 -3.42
CA LEU A 30 -5.07 13.15 -2.53
C LEU A 30 -4.92 11.81 -3.27
N GLY A 31 -5.80 11.52 -4.23
CA GLY A 31 -5.68 10.39 -5.16
C GLY A 31 -4.40 10.45 -6.00
N GLN A 32 -4.06 11.62 -6.58
CA GLN A 32 -2.83 11.83 -7.36
C GLN A 32 -1.56 11.71 -6.51
N LEU A 33 -1.58 12.21 -5.28
CA LEU A 33 -0.49 12.01 -4.32
C LEU A 33 -0.34 10.53 -3.96
N THR A 34 -1.46 9.82 -3.78
CA THR A 34 -1.47 8.38 -3.53
C THR A 34 -0.88 7.61 -4.71
N LEU A 35 -1.23 7.97 -5.96
CA LEU A 35 -0.65 7.41 -7.18
C LEU A 35 0.87 7.54 -7.19
N THR A 36 1.36 8.76 -6.95
CA THR A 36 2.79 9.09 -6.93
C THR A 36 3.52 8.21 -5.91
N LEU A 37 3.02 8.15 -4.67
CA LEU A 37 3.61 7.33 -3.62
C LEU A 37 3.55 5.84 -3.97
N LEU A 38 2.49 5.38 -4.61
CA LEU A 38 2.32 3.97 -4.97
C LEU A 38 3.33 3.54 -6.04
N ILE A 39 3.53 4.36 -7.08
CA ILE A 39 4.58 4.15 -8.09
C ILE A 39 5.95 4.14 -7.40
N PHE A 40 6.22 5.11 -6.52
CA PHE A 40 7.46 5.13 -5.75
C PHE A 40 7.68 3.85 -4.96
N ARG A 41 6.63 3.31 -4.33
CA ARG A 41 6.69 2.06 -3.57
C ARG A 41 6.98 0.85 -4.44
N ILE A 42 6.38 0.79 -5.64
CA ILE A 42 6.62 -0.25 -6.62
C ILE A 42 8.08 -0.20 -7.06
N LEU A 43 8.59 0.98 -7.45
CA LEU A 43 9.99 1.17 -7.82
C LEU A 43 10.95 0.75 -6.69
N LEU A 44 10.69 1.15 -5.45
CA LEU A 44 11.47 0.69 -4.30
C LEU A 44 11.34 -0.82 -4.03
N GLY A 45 10.24 -1.44 -4.44
CA GLY A 45 10.04 -2.89 -4.34
C GLY A 45 10.93 -3.70 -5.28
N PHE A 46 11.45 -3.09 -6.34
CA PHE A 46 12.41 -3.72 -7.26
C PHE A 46 13.85 -3.28 -6.96
N TRP A 47 14.09 -1.97 -6.80
CA TRP A 47 15.44 -1.40 -6.71
C TRP A 47 15.85 -0.90 -5.31
N GLY A 48 14.94 -0.93 -4.33
CA GLY A 48 15.14 -0.36 -2.98
C GLY A 48 16.08 -1.14 -2.06
N SER A 49 16.00 -0.86 -0.76
CA SER A 49 16.71 -1.58 0.31
C SER A 49 16.36 -3.07 0.35
N GLU A 50 17.18 -3.91 0.98
CA GLU A 50 16.90 -5.35 1.08
C GLU A 50 15.54 -5.66 1.72
N THR A 51 15.16 -4.95 2.78
CA THR A 51 13.86 -5.12 3.44
C THR A 51 12.67 -4.59 2.65
N ALA A 52 12.94 -3.79 1.61
CA ALA A 52 11.93 -3.18 0.75
C ALA A 52 11.57 -4.04 -0.47
N ARG A 53 12.50 -4.90 -0.90
CA ARG A 53 12.42 -5.64 -2.17
C ARG A 53 11.44 -6.80 -2.08
N PHE A 54 10.55 -6.92 -3.05
CA PHE A 54 9.55 -8.00 -3.14
C PHE A 54 10.19 -9.39 -3.08
N ARG A 55 11.29 -9.59 -3.81
CA ARG A 55 12.04 -10.85 -3.84
C ARG A 55 12.59 -11.30 -2.47
N ARG A 56 12.73 -10.39 -1.51
CA ARG A 56 13.31 -10.71 -0.19
C ARG A 56 12.28 -11.27 0.79
N PHE A 57 11.01 -10.88 0.63
CA PHE A 57 9.95 -11.26 1.58
C PHE A 57 8.82 -12.08 0.96
N LEU A 58 8.70 -12.12 -0.37
CA LEU A 58 7.73 -12.98 -1.03
C LEU A 58 8.23 -14.42 -1.07
N VAL A 59 7.54 -15.27 -0.33
CA VAL A 59 7.66 -16.72 -0.42
C VAL A 59 6.57 -17.29 -1.33
N ARG A 60 6.70 -18.57 -1.71
CA ARG A 60 5.66 -19.28 -2.47
C ARG A 60 4.29 -19.13 -1.80
N PRO A 61 3.19 -18.91 -2.55
CA PRO A 61 1.87 -18.68 -1.96
C PRO A 61 1.42 -19.85 -1.08
N SER A 62 1.74 -21.09 -1.48
CA SER A 62 1.47 -22.29 -0.70
C SER A 62 2.17 -22.28 0.66
N SER A 63 3.43 -21.82 0.73
CA SER A 63 4.18 -21.68 1.98
C SER A 63 3.59 -20.60 2.88
N ALA A 64 3.10 -19.50 2.32
CA ALA A 64 2.42 -18.46 3.08
C ALA A 64 1.09 -18.97 3.67
N LEU A 65 0.33 -19.76 2.92
CA LEU A 65 -0.91 -20.37 3.40
C LEU A 65 -0.66 -21.40 4.51
N VAL A 66 0.36 -22.24 4.36
CA VAL A 66 0.78 -23.19 5.41
C VAL A 66 1.22 -22.43 6.66
N TYR A 67 1.99 -21.36 6.50
CA TYR A 67 2.41 -20.51 7.62
C TYR A 67 1.21 -19.86 8.33
N ALA A 68 0.23 -19.34 7.59
CA ALA A 68 -0.99 -18.77 8.14
C ALA A 68 -1.82 -19.81 8.90
N ARG A 69 -1.97 -21.04 8.37
CA ARG A 69 -2.69 -22.13 9.05
C ARG A 69 -1.98 -22.61 10.31
N ARG A 70 -0.65 -22.60 10.31
CA ARG A 70 0.17 -22.98 11.48
C ARG A 70 0.46 -21.80 12.41
N PHE A 71 -0.24 -20.67 12.24
CA PHE A 71 0.01 -19.48 13.02
C PHE A 71 -0.07 -19.75 14.53
N PHE A 72 -1.05 -20.51 15.00
CA PHE A 72 -1.17 -20.86 16.42
C PHE A 72 -0.21 -21.97 16.87
N SER A 73 0.25 -22.83 15.95
CA SER A 73 1.08 -24.01 16.27
C SER A 73 2.59 -23.75 16.26
N CYS A 74 3.09 -22.79 15.47
CA CYS A 74 4.53 -22.51 15.40
C CYS A 74 4.95 -21.43 16.41
N ALA A 75 5.49 -21.83 17.57
CA ALA A 75 6.17 -20.89 18.46
C ALA A 75 7.50 -20.41 17.83
N GLY A 76 7.75 -19.10 17.81
CA GLY A 76 9.13 -18.58 17.79
C GLY A 76 9.85 -18.25 16.47
N THR A 77 9.20 -18.21 15.30
CA THR A 77 9.91 -17.78 14.07
C THR A 77 9.99 -16.25 13.96
N THR A 78 11.14 -15.68 14.36
CA THR A 78 11.41 -14.25 14.21
C THR A 78 11.83 -13.95 12.77
N HIS A 79 11.11 -13.06 12.09
CA HIS A 79 11.39 -12.69 10.70
C HIS A 79 11.93 -11.27 10.61
N VAL A 80 12.96 -11.07 9.78
CA VAL A 80 13.51 -9.72 9.51
C VAL A 80 12.66 -9.05 8.43
N GLY A 81 12.02 -7.94 8.78
CA GLY A 81 11.11 -7.24 7.87
C GLY A 81 9.69 -7.77 7.91
N HIS A 82 9.33 -8.70 7.01
CA HIS A 82 7.96 -9.20 6.89
C HIS A 82 7.91 -10.71 7.12
N THR A 83 6.81 -11.16 7.75
CA THR A 83 6.47 -12.58 7.80
C THR A 83 5.94 -13.05 6.44
N PRO A 84 5.97 -14.36 6.13
CA PRO A 84 5.38 -14.91 4.91
C PRO A 84 3.96 -14.42 4.61
N ALA A 85 3.08 -14.44 5.61
CA ALA A 85 1.72 -13.93 5.48
C ALA A 85 1.68 -12.41 5.32
N GLY A 86 2.51 -11.68 6.09
CA GLY A 86 2.61 -10.22 5.98
C GLY A 86 3.09 -9.74 4.61
N GLY A 87 4.01 -10.48 3.97
CA GLY A 87 4.51 -10.19 2.63
C GLY A 87 3.41 -10.24 1.56
N TRP A 88 2.54 -11.24 1.63
CA TRP A 88 1.37 -11.34 0.73
C TRP A 88 0.32 -10.28 1.01
N MET A 89 0.12 -9.90 2.28
CA MET A 89 -0.78 -8.80 2.63
C MET A 89 -0.33 -7.47 2.02
N VAL A 90 0.98 -7.20 2.00
CA VAL A 90 1.53 -6.01 1.34
C VAL A 90 1.23 -6.00 -0.16
N VAL A 91 1.37 -7.14 -0.84
CA VAL A 91 1.06 -7.22 -2.28
C VAL A 91 -0.43 -7.03 -2.53
N LEU A 92 -1.30 -7.66 -1.73
CA LEU A 92 -2.74 -7.50 -1.83
C LEU A 92 -3.17 -6.03 -1.66
N LEU A 93 -2.66 -5.36 -0.62
CA LEU A 93 -2.99 -3.96 -0.37
C LEU A 93 -2.44 -3.02 -1.45
N ILE A 94 -1.25 -3.27 -1.98
CA ILE A 94 -0.71 -2.52 -3.13
C ILE A 94 -1.62 -2.71 -4.35
N LEU A 95 -2.05 -3.94 -4.64
CA LEU A 95 -2.91 -4.24 -5.79
C LEU A 95 -4.27 -3.55 -5.67
N LEU A 96 -4.94 -3.70 -4.53
CA LEU A 96 -6.23 -3.07 -4.27
C LEU A 96 -6.14 -1.54 -4.35
N MET A 97 -5.09 -0.96 -3.79
CA MET A 97 -4.90 0.49 -3.84
C MET A 97 -4.54 0.99 -5.23
N SER A 98 -3.80 0.21 -6.03
CA SER A 98 -3.57 0.52 -7.45
C SER A 98 -4.89 0.54 -8.21
N MET A 99 -5.74 -0.47 -8.02
CA MET A 99 -7.06 -0.54 -8.65
C MET A 99 -7.95 0.63 -8.19
N GLN A 100 -7.92 0.98 -6.90
CA GLN A 100 -8.67 2.11 -6.35
C GLN A 100 -8.29 3.43 -7.04
N VAL A 101 -6.99 3.71 -7.14
CA VAL A 101 -6.50 4.96 -7.73
C VAL A 101 -6.74 4.97 -9.24
N LEU A 102 -6.52 3.85 -9.94
CA LEU A 102 -6.78 3.75 -11.37
C LEU A 102 -8.26 3.97 -11.70
N THR A 103 -9.18 3.30 -10.99
CA THR A 103 -10.62 3.52 -11.19
C THR A 103 -11.04 4.95 -10.91
N GLY A 104 -10.40 5.61 -9.93
CA GLY A 104 -10.63 7.03 -9.63
C GLY A 104 -10.09 8.02 -10.67
N LEU A 105 -9.04 7.65 -11.43
CA LEU A 105 -8.51 8.51 -12.52
C LEU A 105 -9.47 8.61 -13.71
N TYR A 106 -10.25 7.55 -13.95
CA TYR A 106 -11.19 7.43 -15.08
C TYR A 106 -12.66 7.62 -14.68
N ALA A 107 -12.94 7.91 -13.40
CA ALA A 107 -14.30 8.10 -12.90
C ALA A 107 -14.90 9.42 -13.41
N TYR A 108 -16.17 9.39 -13.79
CA TYR A 108 -17.00 10.54 -14.16
C TYR A 108 -18.27 10.49 -13.31
N ASN A 109 -18.78 11.65 -12.89
CA ASN A 109 -20.17 11.75 -12.50
C ASN A 109 -20.79 13.02 -13.10
N ASP A 110 -22.10 13.02 -13.28
CA ASP A 110 -22.88 14.10 -13.91
C ASP A 110 -22.93 15.40 -13.07
N VAL A 111 -22.21 15.46 -11.94
CA VAL A 111 -22.21 16.57 -10.98
C VAL A 111 -20.81 17.24 -10.87
N ALA A 112 -19.75 16.57 -11.30
CA ALA A 112 -18.41 17.13 -11.42
C ALA A 112 -17.56 16.29 -12.39
N GLN A 113 -16.86 16.95 -13.32
CA GLN A 113 -15.82 16.34 -14.14
C GLN A 113 -14.65 15.90 -13.23
N VAL A 114 -14.59 14.62 -12.86
CA VAL A 114 -13.71 14.19 -11.75
C VAL A 114 -12.78 13.05 -12.13
N GLY A 115 -11.92 13.33 -13.09
CA GLY A 115 -10.75 12.52 -13.40
C GLY A 115 -9.91 13.24 -14.45
N PRO A 116 -8.57 13.27 -14.34
CA PRO A 116 -7.74 13.86 -15.39
C PRO A 116 -7.94 13.19 -16.76
N LEU A 117 -8.29 11.90 -16.75
CA LEU A 117 -8.52 11.06 -17.93
C LEU A 117 -10.00 11.02 -18.35
N PHE A 118 -10.79 12.00 -17.89
CA PHE A 118 -12.21 12.07 -18.19
C PHE A 118 -12.42 12.27 -19.71
N GLY A 119 -13.20 11.38 -20.35
CA GLY A 119 -13.55 11.45 -21.77
C GLY A 119 -13.02 10.31 -22.65
N ILE A 120 -12.16 9.42 -22.12
CA ILE A 120 -11.67 8.25 -22.88
C ILE A 120 -12.75 7.16 -23.04
N PHE A 121 -13.69 7.07 -22.09
CA PHE A 121 -14.72 6.02 -22.05
C PHE A 121 -16.14 6.60 -22.15
N SER A 122 -17.09 5.77 -22.63
CA SER A 122 -18.52 6.11 -22.66
C SER A 122 -19.10 6.35 -21.26
N GLY A 123 -20.21 7.12 -21.17
CA GLY A 123 -20.87 7.44 -19.89
C GLY A 123 -21.22 6.21 -19.04
N ASP A 124 -21.73 5.14 -19.66
CA ASP A 124 -22.07 3.89 -18.97
C ASP A 124 -20.84 3.22 -18.33
N THR A 125 -19.72 3.20 -19.05
CA THR A 125 -18.46 2.64 -18.55
C THR A 125 -17.95 3.44 -17.35
N SER A 126 -18.11 4.76 -17.39
CA SER A 126 -17.66 5.61 -16.30
C SER A 126 -18.52 5.49 -15.03
N ASN A 127 -19.84 5.36 -15.19
CA ASN A 127 -20.74 5.03 -14.08
C ASN A 127 -20.42 3.66 -13.44
N MET A 128 -20.06 2.68 -14.27
CA MET A 128 -19.54 1.39 -13.76
C MET A 128 -18.24 1.60 -12.96
N LEU A 129 -17.31 2.41 -13.44
CA LEU A 129 -16.04 2.68 -12.74
C LEU A 129 -16.24 3.37 -11.39
N VAL A 130 -17.21 4.27 -11.26
CA VAL A 130 -17.59 4.86 -9.96
C VAL A 130 -18.10 3.79 -8.99
N SER A 131 -18.96 2.90 -9.48
CA SER A 131 -19.49 1.79 -8.68
C SER A 131 -18.38 0.84 -8.23
N VAL A 132 -17.47 0.48 -9.14
CA VAL A 132 -16.28 -0.34 -8.85
C VAL A 132 -15.36 0.37 -7.87
N HIS A 133 -15.17 1.69 -7.98
CA HIS A 133 -14.36 2.48 -7.05
C HIS A 133 -14.91 2.41 -5.62
N GLY A 134 -16.23 2.49 -5.44
CA GLY A 134 -16.89 2.33 -4.14
C GLY A 134 -16.77 0.90 -3.58
N LEU A 135 -16.90 -0.12 -4.44
CA LEU A 135 -16.72 -1.52 -4.07
C LEU A 135 -15.27 -1.80 -3.62
N LEU A 136 -14.30 -1.36 -4.43
CA LEU A 136 -12.88 -1.51 -4.13
C LEU A 136 -12.52 -0.82 -2.81
N PHE A 137 -13.09 0.35 -2.51
CA PHE A 137 -12.87 1.03 -1.24
C PHE A 137 -13.34 0.16 -0.05
N THR A 138 -14.52 -0.44 -0.18
CA THR A 138 -15.08 -1.33 0.85
C THR A 138 -14.20 -2.56 1.07
N ILE A 139 -13.74 -3.20 0.00
CA ILE A 139 -12.82 -4.34 0.05
C ILE A 139 -11.48 -3.93 0.68
N LEU A 140 -10.94 -2.78 0.28
CA LEU A 140 -9.70 -2.23 0.80
C LEU A 140 -9.78 -1.99 2.31
N MET A 141 -10.85 -1.33 2.79
CA MET A 141 -11.05 -1.08 4.21
C MET A 141 -11.25 -2.36 5.03
N THR A 142 -11.93 -3.35 4.47
CA THR A 142 -12.04 -4.68 5.07
C THR A 142 -10.66 -5.32 5.23
N CYS A 143 -9.84 -5.30 4.17
CA CYS A 143 -8.48 -5.79 4.20
C CYS A 143 -7.60 -5.03 5.20
N VAL A 144 -7.70 -3.70 5.28
CA VAL A 144 -6.99 -2.87 6.28
C VAL A 144 -7.40 -3.27 7.71
N THR A 145 -8.69 -3.54 7.93
CA THR A 145 -9.19 -3.99 9.25
C THR A 145 -8.58 -5.33 9.63
N ILE A 146 -8.58 -6.30 8.70
CA ILE A 146 -7.93 -7.60 8.89
C ILE A 146 -6.43 -7.43 9.14
N HIS A 147 -5.76 -6.54 8.41
CA HIS A 147 -4.34 -6.25 8.59
C HIS A 147 -4.03 -5.78 10.03
N ILE A 148 -4.80 -4.83 10.55
CA ILE A 148 -4.65 -4.31 11.91
C ILE A 148 -4.96 -5.41 12.94
N ALA A 149 -6.02 -6.20 12.72
CA ALA A 149 -6.37 -7.31 13.60
C ALA A 149 -5.25 -8.36 13.68
N VAL A 150 -4.63 -8.70 12.55
CA VAL A 150 -3.48 -9.62 12.52
C VAL A 150 -2.29 -9.03 13.27
N ILE A 151 -1.99 -7.74 13.12
CA ILE A 151 -0.91 -7.09 13.88
C ILE A 151 -1.18 -7.18 15.39
N ALA A 152 -2.41 -6.93 15.82
CA ALA A 152 -2.81 -7.08 17.23
C ALA A 152 -2.66 -8.53 17.70
N LEU A 153 -3.05 -9.51 16.87
CA LEU A 153 -2.90 -10.93 17.17
C LEU A 153 -1.42 -11.34 17.32
N TYR A 154 -0.51 -10.82 16.50
CA TYR A 154 0.94 -11.03 16.68
C TYR A 154 1.43 -10.46 18.02
N ARG A 155 0.92 -9.28 18.41
CA ARG A 155 1.29 -8.67 19.70
C ARG A 155 0.80 -9.50 20.89
N ILE A 156 -0.41 -10.05 20.82
CA ILE A 156 -1.03 -10.79 21.93
C ILE A 156 -0.52 -12.24 21.99
N VAL A 157 -0.59 -12.97 20.87
CA VAL A 157 -0.29 -14.41 20.81
C VAL A 157 1.20 -14.69 20.67
N LYS A 158 1.90 -13.93 19.82
CA LYS A 158 3.33 -14.11 19.58
C LYS A 158 4.21 -13.24 20.46
N ARG A 159 3.63 -12.31 21.23
CA ARG A 159 4.34 -11.29 22.02
C ARG A 159 5.39 -10.54 21.19
N GLN A 160 5.12 -10.37 19.90
CA GLN A 160 5.98 -9.68 18.96
C GLN A 160 5.41 -8.31 18.64
N ASP A 161 6.16 -7.26 18.97
CA ASP A 161 5.79 -5.89 18.64
C ASP A 161 6.18 -5.56 17.19
N LEU A 162 5.19 -5.54 16.31
CA LEU A 162 5.33 -5.16 14.90
C LEU A 162 5.11 -3.66 14.67
N VAL A 163 4.55 -2.94 15.65
CA VAL A 163 4.19 -1.52 15.54
C VAL A 163 5.41 -0.65 15.82
N ARG A 164 6.19 -0.96 16.86
CA ARG A 164 7.39 -0.20 17.23
C ARG A 164 8.44 -0.13 16.10
N PRO A 165 8.76 -1.21 15.37
CA PRO A 165 9.63 -1.10 14.20
C PRO A 165 9.10 -0.17 13.10
N MET A 166 7.78 0.00 12.98
CA MET A 166 7.17 0.88 11.99
C MET A 166 7.20 2.36 12.38
N THR A 167 7.35 2.67 13.67
CA THR A 167 7.48 4.05 14.17
C THR A 167 8.93 4.44 14.36
N THR A 168 9.70 3.65 15.12
CA THR A 168 11.10 3.94 15.45
C THR A 168 12.07 3.52 14.36
N GLY A 169 11.69 2.54 13.53
CA GLY A 169 12.61 1.91 12.59
C GLY A 169 13.58 0.91 13.22
N ILE A 170 13.43 0.62 14.51
CA ILE A 170 14.31 -0.28 15.27
C ILE A 170 13.55 -1.59 15.51
N GLN A 171 14.11 -2.69 15.01
CA GLN A 171 13.64 -4.04 15.30
C GLN A 171 14.71 -4.76 16.12
N TYR A 172 14.36 -5.23 17.32
CA TYR A 172 15.23 -6.07 18.12
C TYR A 172 15.17 -7.50 17.58
N LEU A 173 16.32 -8.04 17.22
CA LEU A 173 16.48 -9.38 16.67
C LEU A 173 17.41 -10.19 17.58
N PRO A 174 17.19 -11.51 17.71
CA PRO A 174 18.14 -12.40 18.37
C PRO A 174 19.56 -12.29 17.77
N PRO A 175 20.60 -12.74 18.48
CA PRO A 175 21.95 -12.84 17.92
C PRO A 175 21.97 -13.69 16.63
N GLY A 176 22.79 -13.30 15.65
CA GLY A 176 22.96 -14.05 14.38
C GLY A 176 22.29 -13.45 13.15
N PHE A 177 21.49 -12.39 13.27
CA PHE A 177 20.90 -11.70 12.12
C PHE A 177 21.83 -10.62 11.54
N ARG A 178 22.04 -10.64 10.22
CA ARG A 178 22.81 -9.61 9.51
C ARG A 178 21.99 -8.33 9.34
N LYS A 179 22.60 -7.17 9.60
CA LYS A 179 21.98 -5.85 9.34
C LYS A 179 21.63 -5.72 7.84
N PRO A 180 20.36 -5.43 7.49
CA PRO A 180 19.95 -5.30 6.10
C PRO A 180 20.66 -4.13 5.40
N ARG A 181 21.01 -4.31 4.12
CA ARG A 181 21.56 -3.22 3.30
C ARG A 181 20.47 -2.21 2.96
N MET A 182 20.75 -0.95 3.24
CA MET A 182 19.87 0.18 2.96
C MET A 182 20.27 0.86 1.64
N ILE A 183 19.28 1.33 0.88
CA ILE A 183 19.53 2.16 -0.31
C ILE A 183 20.10 3.52 0.12
N ARG A 184 20.99 4.09 -0.72
CA ARG A 184 21.51 5.45 -0.53
C ARG A 184 20.39 6.48 -0.73
N ALA A 185 20.41 7.56 0.06
CA ALA A 185 19.39 8.61 0.01
C ALA A 185 19.22 9.21 -1.39
N SER A 186 20.31 9.46 -2.12
CA SER A 186 20.27 9.99 -3.49
C SER A 186 19.50 9.10 -4.46
N ARG A 187 19.73 7.78 -4.42
CA ARG A 187 18.99 6.82 -5.25
C ARG A 187 17.51 6.77 -4.88
N ALA A 188 17.17 6.83 -3.59
CA ALA A 188 15.78 6.91 -3.17
C ALA A 188 15.11 8.20 -3.68
N PHE A 189 15.84 9.33 -3.66
CA PHE A 189 15.34 10.60 -4.19
C PHE A 189 15.13 10.55 -5.71
N SER A 190 16.07 9.98 -6.48
CA SER A 190 15.90 9.80 -7.93
C SER A 190 14.68 8.95 -8.27
N LEU A 191 14.43 7.86 -7.52
CA LEU A 191 13.24 7.04 -7.70
C LEU A 191 11.95 7.79 -7.36
N PHE A 192 11.99 8.67 -6.35
CA PHE A 192 10.87 9.53 -6.01
C PHE A 192 10.58 10.53 -7.14
N LEU A 193 11.60 11.23 -7.67
CA LEU A 193 11.44 12.14 -8.79
C LEU A 193 10.89 11.41 -10.03
N CYS A 194 11.40 10.21 -10.32
CA CYS A 194 10.87 9.35 -11.39
C CYS A 194 9.38 9.04 -11.18
N SER A 195 8.97 8.70 -9.95
CA SER A 195 7.56 8.43 -9.65
C SER A 195 6.66 9.64 -9.82
N VAL A 196 7.15 10.85 -9.51
CA VAL A 196 6.42 12.11 -9.74
C VAL A 196 6.21 12.30 -11.23
N VAL A 197 7.26 12.18 -12.04
CA VAL A 197 7.18 12.32 -13.51
C VAL A 197 6.19 11.32 -14.11
N ILE A 198 6.26 10.05 -13.70
CA ILE A 198 5.33 9.02 -14.20
C ILE A 198 3.89 9.35 -13.79
N ALA A 199 3.66 9.73 -12.53
CA ALA A 199 2.31 10.07 -12.05
C ALA A 199 1.73 11.30 -12.77
N THR A 200 2.55 12.31 -13.04
CA THR A 200 2.12 13.50 -13.79
C THR A 200 1.79 13.16 -15.23
N LEU A 201 2.58 12.31 -15.89
CA LEU A 201 2.30 11.86 -17.25
C LEU A 201 0.98 11.07 -17.30
N ILE A 202 0.75 10.15 -16.36
CA ILE A 202 -0.51 9.39 -16.28
C ILE A 202 -1.71 10.33 -16.05
N SER A 203 -1.52 11.40 -15.28
CA SER A 203 -2.56 12.38 -15.00
C SER A 203 -2.77 13.42 -16.12
N GLN A 204 -2.07 13.29 -17.25
CA GLN A 204 -2.15 14.19 -18.41
C GLN A 204 -2.48 13.47 -19.71
N LEU A 205 -2.57 12.13 -19.67
CA LEU A 205 -3.10 11.32 -20.77
C LEU A 205 -4.61 11.58 -20.95
#